data_AF-A0A2R8BVQ6-F1
#
_entry.id   AF-A0A2R8BVQ6-F1
#
_cell.length_a   1.000
_cell.length_b   1.000
_cell.length_c   1.000
_cell.angle_alpha   90.00
_cell.angle_beta   90.00
_cell.angle_gamma   90.00
#
_symmetry.space_group_name_H-M   'P 1'
#
loop_
_entity.id
_entity.type
_entity.pdbx_description
1 polymer ?
#
loop_
_entity_poly.entity_id
_entity_poly.type
_entity_poly.pdbx_seq_one_letter_code
_entity_poly.pdbx_strand_id
1 'polypeptide(L)'
;MRHIIPALVTALLLSTPAIAQEATEDPDMPIGDTSDVEQGLDLLSEGTRQLLRGLMGEVEPRMRDLAESLENFDFNGIGVDDLGAYHPPEMLPNGDIILRRKEDRPIDTPMDDEIEI
;
A
#
# COMPACT_ATOMS: atom_id res chain seq x y z
N MET A 1 35.74 22.67 39.65
CA MET A 1 35.25 21.87 38.50
C MET A 1 34.87 20.41 38.83
N ARG A 2 35.09 19.91 40.07
CA ARG A 2 34.84 18.48 40.43
C ARG A 2 33.42 18.15 40.89
N HIS A 3 32.57 19.15 41.12
CA HIS A 3 31.16 18.97 41.55
C HIS A 3 30.14 19.09 40.40
N ILE A 4 30.60 19.37 39.17
CA ILE A 4 29.73 19.53 38.01
C ILE A 4 29.20 18.15 37.55
N ILE A 5 30.06 17.13 37.64
CA ILE A 5 29.73 15.75 37.26
C ILE A 5 28.61 15.15 38.14
N PRO A 6 28.68 15.20 39.49
CA PRO A 6 27.59 14.68 40.31
C PRO A 6 26.29 15.48 40.11
N ALA A 7 26.36 16.80 39.93
CA ALA A 7 25.16 17.62 39.72
C ALA A 7 24.40 17.28 38.42
N LEU A 8 25.12 16.97 37.34
CA LEU A 8 24.53 16.60 36.05
C LEU A 8 23.87 15.21 36.10
N VAL A 9 24.46 14.27 36.83
CA VAL A 9 23.89 12.92 37.03
C VAL A 9 22.60 13.00 37.85
N THR A 10 22.56 13.82 38.92
CA THR A 10 21.34 14.02 39.71
C THR A 10 20.22 14.65 38.88
N ALA A 11 20.53 15.67 38.05
CA ALA A 11 19.52 16.30 37.18
C ALA A 11 18.95 15.32 36.13
N LEU A 12 19.76 14.41 35.62
CA LEU A 12 19.32 13.38 34.67
C LEU A 12 18.46 12.28 35.34
N LEU A 13 18.72 11.97 36.62
CA LEU A 13 17.94 11.03 37.42
C LEU A 13 16.57 11.58 37.87
N LEU A 14 16.42 12.91 37.96
CA LEU A 14 15.11 13.56 38.17
C LEU A 14 14.27 13.64 36.88
N SER A 15 14.86 13.33 35.72
CA SER A 15 14.16 13.23 34.44
C SER A 15 13.63 11.81 34.22
N THR A 16 13.05 11.19 35.25
CA THR A 16 12.22 10.00 35.04
C THR A 16 10.94 10.44 34.32
N PRO A 17 10.55 9.82 33.20
CA PRO A 17 9.18 9.94 32.72
C PRO A 17 8.33 9.25 33.79
N ALA A 18 7.80 10.04 34.72
CA ALA A 18 6.92 9.58 35.77
C ALA A 18 5.71 8.93 35.09
N ILE A 19 5.64 7.61 35.22
CA ILE A 19 4.42 6.80 35.18
C ILE A 19 3.54 7.11 33.97
N ALA A 20 3.59 6.24 32.96
CA ALA A 20 2.48 6.03 32.04
C ALA A 20 1.19 6.09 32.86
N GLN A 21 0.37 7.11 32.59
CA GLN A 21 -0.77 7.55 33.40
C GLN A 21 -1.44 6.34 34.04
N GLU A 22 -1.15 6.14 35.32
CA GLU A 22 -1.98 5.29 36.16
C GLU A 22 -3.30 6.04 36.15
N ALA A 23 -4.23 5.55 35.32
CA ALA A 23 -5.60 6.01 35.29
C ALA A 23 -6.05 5.96 36.74
N THR A 24 -6.03 7.13 37.38
CA THR A 24 -6.72 7.32 38.63
C THR A 24 -8.15 7.05 38.23
N GLU A 25 -8.63 5.84 38.55
CA GLU A 25 -10.04 5.48 38.52
C GLU A 25 -10.71 6.38 39.55
N ASP A 26 -10.83 7.65 39.20
CA ASP A 26 -11.72 8.58 39.86
C ASP A 26 -13.13 8.17 39.40
N PRO A 27 -13.98 7.64 40.30
CA PRO A 27 -15.31 7.19 39.92
C PRO A 27 -16.20 8.34 39.42
N ASP A 28 -15.77 9.60 39.58
CA ASP A 28 -16.40 10.80 39.06
C ASP A 28 -15.70 11.37 37.80
N MET A 29 -14.67 10.70 37.24
CA MET A 29 -14.15 11.08 35.92
C MET A 29 -15.29 10.87 34.89
N PRO A 30 -15.69 11.91 34.16
CA PRO A 30 -16.63 11.73 33.06
C PRO A 30 -16.00 10.71 32.12
N ILE A 31 -16.74 9.63 31.81
CA ILE A 31 -16.40 8.73 30.70
C ILE A 31 -16.05 9.65 29.55
N GLY A 32 -14.77 9.62 29.11
CA GLY A 32 -14.18 10.65 28.26
C GLY A 32 -15.19 11.16 27.26
N ASP A 33 -15.45 12.46 27.30
CA ASP A 33 -16.53 13.08 26.54
C ASP A 33 -16.42 12.61 25.09
N THR A 34 -17.54 12.21 24.46
CA THR A 34 -17.52 11.67 23.09
C THR A 34 -16.84 12.64 22.12
N SER A 35 -16.81 13.92 22.49
CA SER A 35 -16.09 15.01 21.84
C SER A 35 -14.55 14.82 21.81
N ASP A 36 -13.93 14.27 22.86
CA ASP A 36 -12.48 14.02 22.91
C ASP A 36 -12.07 12.88 21.97
N VAL A 37 -12.91 11.84 21.88
CA VAL A 37 -12.71 10.73 20.94
C VAL A 37 -12.89 11.20 19.49
N GLU A 38 -13.94 11.99 19.22
CA GLU A 38 -14.19 12.58 17.90
C GLU A 38 -13.02 13.49 17.47
N GLN A 39 -12.53 14.32 18.38
CA GLN A 39 -11.36 15.17 18.13
C GLN A 39 -10.07 14.34 17.88
N GLY A 40 -9.87 13.24 18.59
CA GLY A 40 -8.77 12.30 18.34
C GLY A 40 -8.85 11.64 16.96
N LEU A 41 -10.06 11.27 16.53
CA LEU A 41 -10.30 10.71 15.19
C LEU A 41 -10.07 11.74 14.08
N ASP A 42 -10.45 13.00 14.29
CA ASP A 42 -10.20 14.08 13.34
C ASP A 42 -8.69 14.33 13.16
N LEU A 43 -7.93 14.37 14.25
CA LEU A 43 -6.48 14.51 14.21
C LEU A 43 -5.81 13.32 13.50
N LEU A 44 -6.28 12.09 13.76
CA LEU A 44 -5.80 10.90 13.07
C LEU A 44 -6.12 10.95 11.57
N SER A 45 -7.33 11.36 11.22
CA SER A 45 -7.78 11.53 9.83
C SER A 45 -6.91 12.53 9.08
N GLU A 46 -6.59 13.67 9.72
CA GLU A 46 -5.75 14.69 9.11
C GLU A 46 -4.30 14.19 8.95
N GLY A 47 -3.77 13.47 9.95
CA GLY A 47 -2.44 12.84 9.87
C GLY A 47 -2.33 11.79 8.76
N THR A 48 -3.33 10.91 8.64
CA THR A 48 -3.38 9.89 7.58
C THR A 48 -3.51 10.54 6.20
N ARG A 49 -4.29 11.61 6.06
CA ARG A 49 -4.41 12.37 4.81
C ARG A 49 -3.09 13.03 4.40
N GLN A 50 -2.33 13.60 5.34
CA GLN A 50 -1.00 14.14 5.05
C GLN A 50 -0.01 13.04 4.64
N LEU A 51 -0.01 11.91 5.34
CA LEU A 51 0.83 10.76 5.02
C LEU A 51 0.56 10.24 3.60
N LEU A 52 -0.72 9.98 3.27
CA LEU A 52 -1.12 9.48 1.95
C LEU A 52 -0.76 10.46 0.84
N ARG A 53 -0.87 11.77 1.08
CA ARG A 53 -0.47 12.80 0.11
C ARG A 53 1.04 12.77 -0.17
N GLY A 54 1.86 12.58 0.86
CA GLY A 54 3.31 12.39 0.70
C GLY A 54 3.63 11.13 -0.11
N LEU A 55 3.02 10.01 0.26
CA LEU A 55 3.19 8.73 -0.45
C LEU A 55 2.76 8.81 -1.92
N MET A 56 1.64 9.47 -2.23
CA MET A 56 1.20 9.67 -3.62
C MET A 56 2.22 10.45 -4.44
N GLY A 57 2.83 11.50 -3.86
CA GLY A 57 3.88 12.26 -4.53
C GLY A 57 5.15 11.44 -4.83
N GLU A 58 5.46 10.44 -4.01
CA GLU A 58 6.58 9.52 -4.24
C GLU A 58 6.25 8.38 -5.22
N VAL A 59 5.00 7.92 -5.21
CA VAL A 59 4.53 6.81 -6.06
C VAL A 59 4.26 7.26 -7.49
N GLU A 60 3.73 8.47 -7.70
CA GLU A 60 3.45 9.02 -9.02
C GLU A 60 4.62 8.91 -10.02
N PRO A 61 5.85 9.35 -9.72
CA PRO A 61 6.98 9.22 -10.65
C PRO A 61 7.34 7.76 -10.92
N ARG A 62 7.29 6.88 -9.90
CA ARG A 62 7.54 5.44 -10.07
C ARG A 62 6.52 4.78 -11.00
N MET A 63 5.25 5.19 -10.89
CA MET A 63 4.17 4.71 -11.76
C MET A 63 4.30 5.25 -13.18
N ARG A 64 4.79 6.48 -13.35
CA ARG A 64 5.14 7.04 -14.66
C ARG A 64 6.23 6.20 -15.34
N ASP A 65 7.30 5.91 -14.62
CA ASP A 65 8.42 5.10 -15.13
C ASP A 65 7.97 3.69 -15.51
N LEU A 66 7.10 3.08 -14.69
CA LEU A 66 6.50 1.78 -14.98
C LEU A 66 5.63 1.82 -16.24
N ALA A 67 4.79 2.85 -16.40
CA ALA A 67 3.94 3.00 -17.58
C ALA A 67 4.79 3.15 -18.86
N GLU A 68 5.84 3.97 -18.81
CA GLU A 68 6.78 4.14 -19.93
C GLU A 68 7.54 2.85 -20.24
N SER A 69 7.93 2.09 -19.21
CA SER A 69 8.57 0.79 -19.39
C SER A 69 7.64 -0.23 -20.06
N LEU A 70 6.35 -0.24 -19.69
CA LEU A 70 5.34 -1.11 -20.29
C LEU A 70 4.95 -0.69 -21.70
N GLU A 71 4.92 0.62 -21.99
CA GLU A 71 4.66 1.13 -23.34
C GLU A 71 5.76 0.69 -24.33
N ASN A 72 7.01 0.70 -23.88
CA ASN A 72 8.16 0.24 -24.66
C ASN A 72 8.41 -1.27 -24.58
N PHE A 73 7.59 -1.99 -23.82
CA PHE A 73 7.76 -3.43 -23.64
C PHE A 73 7.24 -4.18 -24.86
N ASP A 74 8.15 -4.88 -25.55
CA ASP A 74 7.79 -5.72 -26.68
C ASP A 74 7.16 -7.03 -26.20
N PHE A 75 5.84 -7.03 -26.07
CA PHE A 75 5.07 -8.22 -25.72
C PHE A 75 5.23 -9.37 -26.71
N ASN A 76 5.68 -9.10 -27.95
CA ASN A 76 5.88 -10.14 -28.98
C ASN A 76 7.04 -11.09 -28.64
N GLY A 77 8.02 -10.66 -27.83
CA GLY A 77 9.18 -11.48 -27.45
C GLY A 77 8.91 -12.53 -26.37
N ILE A 78 7.72 -12.53 -25.77
CA ILE A 78 7.40 -13.33 -24.56
C ILE A 78 6.53 -14.54 -24.91
N GLY A 79 6.29 -14.79 -26.20
CA GLY A 79 5.37 -15.85 -26.64
C GLY A 79 3.92 -15.54 -26.28
N VAL A 80 3.60 -14.27 -26.01
CA VAL A 80 2.22 -13.81 -25.87
C VAL A 80 1.63 -13.81 -27.27
N ASP A 81 0.70 -14.73 -27.53
CA ASP A 81 -0.11 -14.74 -28.75
C ASP A 81 -0.67 -13.34 -29.02
N ASP A 82 -0.84 -12.98 -30.30
CA ASP A 82 -1.36 -11.68 -30.72
C ASP A 82 -2.57 -11.25 -29.88
N LEU A 83 -2.35 -10.30 -28.94
CA LEU A 83 -3.40 -9.78 -28.05
C LEU A 83 -4.54 -9.12 -28.84
N GLY A 84 -4.24 -8.64 -30.06
CA GLY A 84 -5.24 -8.15 -31.01
C GLY A 84 -6.20 -9.23 -31.50
N ALA A 85 -5.84 -10.51 -31.38
CA ALA A 85 -6.71 -11.65 -31.67
C ALA A 85 -7.81 -11.85 -30.60
N TYR A 86 -7.79 -11.11 -29.50
CA TYR A 86 -8.74 -11.25 -28.40
C TYR A 86 -9.59 -9.99 -28.21
N HIS A 87 -10.78 -10.17 -27.61
CA HIS A 87 -11.63 -9.11 -27.09
C HIS A 87 -11.08 -8.56 -25.77
N PRO A 88 -11.51 -7.37 -25.33
CA PRO A 88 -11.18 -6.88 -24.00
C PRO A 88 -11.62 -7.86 -22.89
N PRO A 89 -10.94 -7.88 -21.73
CA PRO A 89 -11.27 -8.78 -20.63
C PRO A 89 -12.66 -8.51 -20.04
N GLU A 90 -13.39 -9.59 -19.72
CA GLU A 90 -14.72 -9.54 -19.08
C GLU A 90 -14.65 -10.16 -17.69
N MET A 91 -15.15 -9.47 -16.66
CA MET A 91 -15.17 -9.95 -15.28
C MET A 91 -16.44 -10.77 -15.02
N LEU A 92 -16.28 -11.99 -14.54
CA LEU A 92 -17.37 -12.91 -14.21
C LEU A 92 -17.89 -12.67 -12.78
N PRO A 93 -19.11 -13.14 -12.44
CA PRO A 93 -19.69 -12.96 -11.10
C PRO A 93 -18.89 -13.59 -9.96
N ASN A 94 -18.03 -14.58 -10.26
CA ASN A 94 -17.15 -15.23 -9.29
C ASN A 94 -15.81 -14.50 -9.10
N GLY A 95 -15.55 -13.43 -9.86
CA GLY A 95 -14.29 -12.67 -9.81
C GLY A 95 -13.22 -13.13 -10.79
N ASP A 96 -13.47 -14.19 -11.57
CA ASP A 96 -12.57 -14.61 -12.65
C ASP A 96 -12.66 -13.64 -13.84
N ILE A 97 -11.61 -13.63 -14.66
CA ILE A 97 -11.54 -12.83 -15.88
C ILE A 97 -11.47 -13.77 -17.08
N ILE A 98 -12.36 -13.56 -18.07
CA ILE A 98 -12.33 -14.27 -19.34
C ILE A 98 -11.78 -13.37 -20.46
N LEU A 99 -10.95 -13.96 -21.33
CA LEU A 99 -10.41 -13.33 -22.52
C LEU A 99 -10.84 -14.12 -23.76
N ARG A 100 -11.81 -13.61 -24.53
CA ARG A 100 -12.40 -14.31 -25.68
C ARG A 100 -11.61 -14.03 -26.96
N ARG A 101 -11.32 -15.05 -27.77
CA ARG A 101 -10.69 -14.87 -29.10
C ARG A 101 -11.72 -14.34 -30.10
N LYS A 102 -11.33 -13.42 -30.99
CA LYS A 102 -12.11 -12.93 -32.13
C LYS A 102 -12.19 -14.03 -33.20
N GLU A 103 -13.36 -14.30 -33.74
CA GLU A 103 -13.64 -15.48 -34.59
C GLU A 103 -13.10 -15.40 -36.03
N ASP A 104 -12.43 -14.32 -36.43
CA ASP A 104 -12.07 -14.06 -37.84
C ASP A 104 -10.69 -14.60 -38.29
N ARG A 105 -10.12 -15.60 -37.60
CA ARG A 105 -8.89 -16.26 -38.09
C ARG A 105 -9.10 -17.76 -38.32
N PRO A 106 -8.65 -18.30 -39.47
CA PRO A 106 -8.52 -19.74 -39.65
C PRO A 106 -7.79 -20.33 -38.45
N ILE A 107 -8.28 -21.46 -37.95
CA ILE A 107 -7.56 -22.25 -36.97
C ILE A 107 -6.25 -22.66 -37.64
N ASP A 108 -5.11 -22.12 -37.22
CA ASP A 108 -3.82 -22.73 -37.52
C ASP A 108 -3.87 -24.10 -36.87
N THR A 109 -4.07 -25.12 -37.70
CA THR A 109 -3.97 -26.52 -37.30
C THR A 109 -2.63 -26.66 -36.56
N PRO A 110 -2.61 -27.16 -35.31
CA PRO A 110 -1.34 -27.36 -34.63
C PRO A 110 -0.48 -28.25 -35.52
N MET A 111 0.74 -27.82 -35.82
CA MET A 111 1.72 -28.70 -36.46
C MET A 111 1.84 -29.93 -35.56
N ASP A 112 1.72 -31.09 -36.21
CA ASP A 112 1.82 -32.41 -35.60
C ASP A 112 3.28 -32.58 -35.15
N ASP A 113 3.63 -31.98 -34.01
CA ASP A 113 4.88 -32.24 -33.33
C ASP A 113 4.73 -33.63 -32.68
N GLU A 114 4.88 -34.67 -33.50
CA GLU A 114 5.18 -36.01 -33.02
C GLU A 114 6.42 -35.89 -32.13
N ILE A 115 6.19 -35.87 -30.81
CA ILE A 115 7.26 -36.06 -29.84
C ILE A 115 7.72 -37.50 -30.02
N GLU A 116 8.78 -37.69 -30.81
CA GLU A 116 9.49 -38.96 -30.92
C GLU A 116 10.10 -39.27 -29.53
N ILE A 117 9.46 -40.20 -28.82
CA ILE A 117 9.86 -40.70 -27.50
C ILE A 117 10.90 -41.82 -27.61
#